data_AF-A0A1M5YR20-F1
#
_entry.id   AF-A0A1M5YR20-F1
#
_cell.length_a   1.000
_cell.length_b   1.000
_cell.length_c   1.000
_cell.angle_alpha   90.00
_cell.angle_beta   90.00
_cell.angle_gamma   90.00
#
_symmetry.space_group_name_H-M   'P 1'
#
loop_
_entity.id
_entity.type
_entity.pdbx_description
1 polymer ?
#
loop_
_entity_poly.entity_id
_entity_poly.type
_entity_poly.pdbx_seq_one_letter_code
_entity_poly.pdbx_strand_id
1 'polypeptide(L)'
;MNHIGNIIKSYRTMLKMSRAAFAENICSEKYVYLIEKGKRVPSVDMTRLFSDKLGVDLFEHYQYLDCENPIAVRDKIKNFNISRRKSDYDTLKTLTDAAIALPDFHHEPWLYEIEVNRFAYIIFEEKKYTEAIIGINSVLRRIKPKYSKGIYVANLYALLIMCYQLTGDAASTRAVTLLANEIIHDKYAIKDYEEIISTVGVGTLAMHYMAGEFDQVIQKGHKLLQYKAEINSSERLDYICFYLAFSYFETGSQENAVVWFRKAIYSLMFEYDPLNVYYMVTNPVFHVLLNDPGINPYLIQEFKDKYDIS
;
A
#
# COMPACT_ATOMS: atom_id res chain seq x y z
N MET A 1 -28.78 8.67 9.77
CA MET A 1 -27.54 9.33 9.31
C MET A 1 -26.55 9.27 10.46
N ASN A 2 -25.44 8.57 10.25
CA ASN A 2 -24.39 8.49 11.26
C ASN A 2 -23.67 9.84 11.37
N HIS A 3 -23.18 10.14 12.55
CA HIS A 3 -22.50 11.40 12.87
C HIS A 3 -21.38 11.12 13.86
N ILE A 4 -20.42 12.04 13.97
CA ILE A 4 -19.23 11.85 14.81
C ILE A 4 -19.57 11.51 16.27
N GLY A 5 -20.69 12.04 16.79
CA GLY A 5 -21.20 11.70 18.12
C GLY A 5 -21.46 10.21 18.37
N ASN A 6 -21.84 9.42 17.36
CA ASN A 6 -22.02 7.98 17.51
C ASN A 6 -20.67 7.29 17.80
N ILE A 7 -19.61 7.74 17.12
CA ILE A 7 -18.25 7.22 17.26
C ILE A 7 -17.67 7.60 18.62
N ILE A 8 -17.82 8.87 19.01
CA ILE A 8 -17.44 9.38 20.35
C ILE A 8 -18.10 8.54 21.44
N LYS A 9 -19.42 8.31 21.32
CA LYS A 9 -20.18 7.49 22.28
C LYS A 9 -19.63 6.06 22.36
N SER A 10 -19.35 5.44 21.22
CA SER A 10 -18.84 4.07 21.14
C SER A 10 -17.50 3.95 21.87
N TYR A 11 -16.51 4.78 21.53
CA TYR A 11 -15.20 4.75 22.21
C TYR A 11 -15.29 5.07 23.69
N ARG A 12 -16.06 6.12 24.08
CA ARG A 12 -16.27 6.44 25.50
C ARG A 12 -16.84 5.25 26.27
N THR A 13 -17.79 4.54 25.67
CA THR A 13 -18.44 3.38 26.29
C THR A 13 -17.49 2.18 26.36
N MET A 14 -16.65 1.94 25.34
CA MET A 14 -15.60 0.92 25.37
C MET A 14 -14.61 1.15 26.52
N LEU A 15 -14.26 2.42 26.77
CA LEU A 15 -13.41 2.84 27.90
C LEU A 15 -14.15 2.85 29.26
N LYS A 16 -15.44 2.48 29.29
CA LYS A 16 -16.31 2.53 30.48
C LYS A 16 -16.33 3.91 31.16
N MET A 17 -16.12 4.98 30.39
CA MET A 17 -16.03 6.34 30.91
C MET A 17 -17.42 6.98 31.00
N SER A 18 -17.77 7.64 32.11
CA SER A 18 -19.03 8.39 32.21
C SER A 18 -18.98 9.65 31.35
N ARG A 19 -20.14 10.23 30.99
CA ARG A 19 -20.15 11.51 30.26
C ARG A 19 -19.57 12.65 31.09
N ALA A 20 -19.79 12.66 32.40
CA ALA A 20 -19.21 13.64 33.31
C ALA A 20 -17.67 13.56 33.31
N ALA A 21 -17.12 12.36 33.49
CA ALA A 21 -15.69 12.13 33.43
C ALA A 21 -15.12 12.50 32.05
N PHE A 22 -15.83 12.19 30.97
CA PHE A 22 -15.40 12.56 29.61
C PHE A 22 -15.43 14.06 29.36
N ALA A 23 -16.44 14.77 29.86
CA ALA A 23 -16.61 16.21 29.67
C ALA A 23 -15.62 17.06 30.50
N GLU A 24 -15.08 16.51 31.58
CA GLU A 24 -14.17 17.20 32.51
C GLU A 24 -13.06 17.97 31.79
N ASN A 25 -12.93 19.27 32.14
CA ASN A 25 -11.99 20.25 31.57
C ASN A 25 -12.13 20.52 30.06
N ILE A 26 -13.23 20.08 29.44
CA ILE A 26 -13.50 20.29 28.00
C ILE A 26 -14.82 21.06 27.81
N CYS A 27 -15.92 20.54 28.37
CA CYS A 27 -17.25 21.14 28.23
C CYS A 27 -18.19 20.63 29.35
N SER A 28 -19.49 20.93 29.25
CA SER A 28 -20.47 20.35 30.17
C SER A 28 -20.89 18.94 29.76
N GLU A 29 -21.25 18.11 30.73
CA GLU A 29 -21.81 16.77 30.47
C GLU A 29 -23.02 16.81 29.51
N LYS A 30 -23.88 17.82 29.67
CA LYS A 30 -25.02 18.06 28.79
C LYS A 30 -24.58 18.31 27.33
N TYR A 31 -23.44 18.98 27.13
CA TYR A 31 -22.91 19.23 25.80
C TYR A 31 -22.45 17.93 25.12
N VAL A 32 -21.74 17.06 25.87
CA VAL A 32 -21.39 15.70 25.40
C VAL A 32 -22.64 14.92 25.02
N TYR A 33 -23.68 14.92 25.86
CA TYR A 33 -24.94 14.26 25.55
C TYR A 33 -25.56 14.74 24.23
N LEU A 34 -25.58 16.05 23.99
CA LEU A 34 -26.12 16.62 22.76
C LEU A 34 -25.29 16.21 21.53
N ILE A 35 -23.96 16.14 21.65
CA ILE A 35 -23.10 15.64 20.58
C ILE A 35 -23.39 14.17 20.28
N GLU A 36 -23.42 13.31 21.31
CA GLU A 36 -23.68 11.87 21.13
C GLU A 36 -25.07 11.58 20.55
N LYS A 37 -26.01 12.53 20.65
CA LYS A 37 -27.34 12.46 20.04
C LYS A 37 -27.42 13.12 18.66
N GLY A 38 -26.32 13.65 18.14
CA GLY A 38 -26.27 14.33 16.84
C GLY A 38 -26.98 15.67 16.83
N LYS A 39 -27.26 16.23 18.01
CA LYS A 39 -27.93 17.53 18.17
C LYS A 39 -26.95 18.70 18.17
N ARG A 40 -25.65 18.42 18.34
CA ARG A 40 -24.56 19.38 18.21
C ARG A 40 -23.37 18.73 17.53
N VAL A 41 -22.62 19.53 16.78
CA VAL A 41 -21.33 19.16 16.20
C VAL A 41 -20.24 19.76 17.09
N PRO A 42 -19.26 18.97 17.55
CA PRO A 42 -18.12 19.51 18.29
C PRO A 42 -17.31 20.48 17.40
N SER A 43 -16.69 21.50 18.01
CA SER A 43 -15.70 22.31 17.30
C SER A 43 -14.43 21.49 17.04
N VAL A 44 -13.57 21.96 16.14
CA VAL A 44 -12.27 21.32 15.86
C VAL A 44 -11.45 21.13 17.15
N ASP A 45 -11.37 22.15 18.00
CA ASP A 45 -10.66 22.07 19.28
C ASP A 45 -11.26 21.05 20.23
N MET A 46 -12.60 20.99 20.33
CA MET A 46 -13.27 19.98 21.13
C MET A 46 -13.04 18.57 20.60
N THR A 47 -13.09 18.38 19.27
CA THR A 47 -12.79 17.09 18.64
C THR A 47 -11.37 16.65 18.97
N ARG A 48 -10.38 17.56 18.92
CA ARG A 48 -9.00 17.27 19.32
C ARG A 48 -8.91 16.86 20.79
N LEU A 49 -9.52 17.61 21.71
CA LEU A 49 -9.51 17.28 23.15
C LEU A 49 -10.22 15.95 23.44
N PHE A 50 -11.30 15.65 22.71
CA PHE A 50 -11.96 14.36 22.79
C PHE A 50 -11.09 13.23 22.23
N SER A 51 -10.37 13.47 21.14
CA SER A 51 -9.40 12.52 20.59
C SER A 51 -8.32 12.16 21.61
N ASP A 52 -7.72 13.16 22.24
CA ASP A 52 -6.68 12.96 23.27
C ASP A 52 -7.22 12.10 24.43
N LYS A 53 -8.46 12.35 24.85
CA LYS A 53 -9.09 11.65 25.98
C LYS A 53 -9.59 10.24 25.64
N LEU A 54 -9.94 9.98 24.39
CA LEU A 54 -10.34 8.65 23.90
C LEU A 54 -9.15 7.81 23.43
N GLY A 55 -7.97 8.42 23.23
CA GLY A 55 -6.80 7.76 22.67
C GLY A 55 -6.96 7.39 21.19
N VAL A 56 -7.82 8.10 20.45
CA VAL A 56 -8.07 7.86 19.02
C VAL A 56 -8.19 9.18 18.26
N ASP A 57 -7.64 9.24 17.05
CA ASP A 57 -7.87 10.37 16.16
C ASP A 57 -9.29 10.28 15.57
N LEU A 58 -10.17 11.19 15.99
CA LEU A 58 -11.56 11.24 15.56
C LEU A 58 -11.70 11.85 14.16
N PHE A 59 -10.69 12.58 13.68
CA PHE A 59 -10.70 13.14 12.33
C PHE A 59 -10.60 12.03 11.27
N GLU A 60 -9.88 10.94 11.55
CA GLU A 60 -9.81 9.77 10.66
C GLU A 60 -11.18 9.16 10.38
N HIS A 61 -12.16 9.33 11.28
CA HIS A 61 -13.48 8.74 11.14
C HIS A 61 -14.44 9.50 10.22
N TYR A 62 -14.12 10.74 9.84
CA TYR A 62 -15.04 11.58 9.05
C TYR A 62 -15.39 10.96 7.69
N GLN A 63 -14.44 10.27 7.07
CA GLN A 63 -14.65 9.60 5.78
C GLN A 63 -15.57 8.37 5.87
N TYR A 64 -15.91 7.90 7.07
CA TYR A 64 -16.75 6.72 7.30
C TYR A 64 -18.11 7.07 7.92
N LEU A 65 -18.47 8.36 8.01
CA LEU A 65 -19.71 8.78 8.68
C LEU A 65 -20.99 8.37 7.92
N ASP A 66 -20.87 7.99 6.66
CA ASP A 66 -21.96 7.43 5.85
C ASP A 66 -22.12 5.92 6.05
N CYS A 67 -21.13 5.23 6.62
CA CYS A 67 -21.16 3.81 6.89
C CYS A 67 -22.13 3.47 8.02
N GLU A 68 -22.75 2.30 8.02
CA GLU A 68 -23.55 1.77 9.13
C GLU A 68 -22.70 1.52 10.38
N ASN A 69 -21.49 0.96 10.21
CA ASN A 69 -20.52 0.75 11.27
C ASN A 69 -19.16 1.40 10.95
N PRO A 70 -19.02 2.73 11.18
CA PRO A 70 -17.82 3.49 10.81
C PRO A 70 -16.52 2.96 11.43
N ILE A 71 -16.57 2.48 12.68
CA ILE A 71 -15.40 1.97 13.39
C ILE A 71 -14.93 0.65 12.76
N ALA A 72 -15.87 -0.28 12.53
CA ALA A 72 -15.53 -1.57 11.94
C ALA A 72 -14.99 -1.44 10.51
N VAL A 73 -15.58 -0.57 9.69
CA VAL A 73 -15.10 -0.29 8.33
C VAL A 73 -13.68 0.28 8.37
N ARG A 74 -13.45 1.32 9.17
CA ARG A 74 -12.10 1.93 9.33
C ARG A 74 -11.06 0.90 9.73
N ASP A 75 -11.36 0.07 10.73
CA ASP A 75 -10.42 -0.92 11.24
C ASP A 75 -10.14 -2.03 10.20
N LYS A 76 -11.15 -2.43 9.41
CA LYS A 76 -10.95 -3.36 8.28
C LYS A 76 -10.05 -2.76 7.21
N ILE A 77 -10.28 -1.51 6.80
CA ILE A 77 -9.43 -0.82 5.83
C ILE A 77 -7.98 -0.72 6.32
N LYS A 78 -7.79 -0.34 7.58
CA LYS A 78 -6.45 -0.28 8.18
C LYS A 78 -5.74 -1.63 8.14
N ASN A 79 -6.44 -2.71 8.47
CA ASN A 79 -5.88 -4.05 8.43
C ASN A 79 -5.61 -4.54 7.00
N PHE A 80 -6.44 -4.19 6.02
CA PHE A 80 -6.14 -4.44 4.61
C PHE A 80 -4.82 -3.79 4.20
N ASN A 81 -4.62 -2.52 4.54
CA ASN A 81 -3.38 -1.79 4.24
C ASN A 81 -2.16 -2.41 4.94
N ILE A 82 -2.31 -2.92 6.16
CA ILE A 82 -1.22 -3.63 6.85
C ILE A 82 -0.86 -4.93 6.12
N SER A 83 -1.85 -5.74 5.75
CA SER A 83 -1.60 -7.01 5.05
C SER A 83 -1.03 -6.80 3.66
N ARG A 84 -1.51 -5.80 2.90
CA ARG A 84 -0.97 -5.44 1.58
C ARG A 84 0.50 -5.03 1.65
N ARG A 85 0.88 -4.20 2.63
CA ARG A 85 2.28 -3.75 2.83
C ARG A 85 3.23 -4.87 3.20
N LYS A 86 2.73 -5.89 3.89
CA LYS A 86 3.49 -7.07 4.30
C LYS A 86 3.47 -8.21 3.28
N SER A 87 2.83 -8.00 2.13
CA SER A 87 2.62 -9.06 1.14
C SER A 87 1.92 -10.31 1.72
N ASP A 88 1.12 -10.16 2.78
CA ASP A 88 0.44 -11.26 3.48
C ASP A 88 -0.96 -11.45 2.89
N TYR A 89 -1.01 -12.07 1.71
CA TYR A 89 -2.22 -12.20 0.91
C TYR A 89 -3.20 -13.25 1.46
N ASP A 90 -2.73 -14.25 2.20
CA ASP A 90 -3.57 -15.21 2.93
C ASP A 90 -4.38 -14.53 4.04
N THR A 91 -3.71 -13.71 4.86
CA THR A 91 -4.41 -12.90 5.87
C THR A 91 -5.31 -11.88 5.20
N LEU A 92 -4.86 -11.23 4.11
CA LEU A 92 -5.68 -10.28 3.35
C LEU A 92 -6.98 -10.93 2.86
N LYS A 93 -6.91 -12.15 2.33
CA LYS A 93 -8.10 -12.90 1.89
C LYS A 93 -9.04 -13.18 3.05
N THR A 94 -8.52 -13.68 4.17
CA THR A 94 -9.33 -13.98 5.36
C THR A 94 -10.03 -12.71 5.90
N LEU A 95 -9.31 -11.58 5.94
CA LEU A 95 -9.87 -10.30 6.34
C LEU A 95 -10.97 -9.83 5.38
N THR A 96 -10.77 -10.04 4.08
CA THR A 96 -11.69 -9.66 2.99
C THR A 96 -12.97 -10.48 3.06
N ASP A 97 -12.87 -11.79 3.22
CA ASP A 97 -14.02 -12.70 3.38
C ASP A 97 -14.87 -12.31 4.60
N ALA A 98 -14.22 -11.95 5.71
CA ALA A 98 -14.91 -11.45 6.90
C ALA A 98 -15.52 -10.04 6.71
N ALA A 99 -14.96 -9.19 5.84
CA ALA A 99 -15.48 -7.84 5.59
C ALA A 99 -16.75 -7.85 4.73
N ILE A 100 -16.90 -8.82 3.83
CA ILE A 100 -18.11 -9.03 3.01
C ILE A 100 -19.35 -9.27 3.88
N ALA A 101 -19.20 -9.77 5.11
CA ALA A 101 -20.32 -9.90 6.03
C ALA A 101 -20.91 -8.55 6.49
N LEU A 102 -20.21 -7.43 6.28
CA LEU A 102 -20.67 -6.09 6.65
C LEU A 102 -21.35 -5.42 5.43
N PRO A 103 -22.59 -4.90 5.59
CA PRO A 103 -23.33 -4.24 4.49
C PRO A 103 -22.58 -3.09 3.81
N ASP A 104 -21.74 -2.38 4.56
CA ASP A 104 -20.94 -1.25 4.07
C ASP A 104 -20.04 -1.63 2.89
N PHE A 105 -19.47 -2.85 2.89
CA PHE A 105 -18.56 -3.33 1.84
C PHE A 105 -19.28 -3.82 0.57
N HIS A 106 -20.61 -3.84 0.55
CA HIS A 106 -21.40 -4.08 -0.68
C HIS A 106 -21.69 -2.80 -1.47
N HIS A 107 -21.33 -1.64 -0.92
CA HIS A 107 -21.64 -0.35 -1.48
C HIS A 107 -20.36 0.45 -1.74
N GLU A 108 -20.47 1.42 -2.63
CA GLU A 108 -19.34 2.29 -2.96
C GLU A 108 -19.08 3.30 -1.82
N PRO A 109 -17.82 3.68 -1.56
CA PRO A 109 -16.63 3.27 -2.30
C PRO A 109 -16.03 1.93 -1.83
N TRP A 110 -16.47 1.41 -0.68
CA TRP A 110 -15.81 0.31 0.03
C TRP A 110 -15.80 -1.02 -0.73
N LEU A 111 -16.77 -1.25 -1.62
CA LEU A 111 -16.76 -2.43 -2.50
C LEU A 111 -15.47 -2.49 -3.35
N TYR A 112 -14.90 -1.35 -3.73
CA TYR A 112 -13.67 -1.34 -4.55
C TYR A 112 -12.45 -1.83 -3.76
N GLU A 113 -12.43 -1.69 -2.43
CA GLU A 113 -11.37 -2.26 -1.59
C GLU A 113 -11.44 -3.80 -1.56
N ILE A 114 -12.66 -4.35 -1.55
CA ILE A 114 -12.88 -5.80 -1.68
C ILE A 114 -12.36 -6.30 -3.03
N GLU A 115 -12.67 -5.60 -4.11
CA GLU A 115 -12.20 -5.96 -5.45
C GLU A 115 -10.68 -5.91 -5.56
N VAL A 116 -10.03 -4.86 -5.04
CA VAL A 116 -8.55 -4.77 -5.01
C VAL A 116 -7.95 -5.97 -4.28
N ASN A 117 -8.47 -6.32 -3.10
CA ASN A 117 -7.92 -7.41 -2.30
C ASN A 117 -8.11 -8.77 -2.97
N ARG A 118 -9.26 -9.01 -3.59
CA ARG A 118 -9.54 -10.22 -4.36
C ARG A 118 -8.55 -10.39 -5.52
N PHE A 119 -8.31 -9.32 -6.29
CA PHE A 119 -7.35 -9.39 -7.39
C PHE A 119 -5.92 -9.55 -6.90
N ALA A 120 -5.53 -8.91 -5.79
CA ALA A 120 -4.22 -9.15 -5.19
C ALA A 120 -4.02 -10.63 -4.88
N TYR A 121 -5.00 -11.30 -4.25
CA TYR A 121 -4.93 -12.74 -3.98
C TYR A 121 -4.85 -13.58 -5.28
N ILE A 122 -5.69 -13.29 -6.28
CA ILE A 122 -5.66 -14.00 -7.58
C ILE A 122 -4.28 -13.88 -8.26
N ILE A 123 -3.62 -12.74 -8.12
CA ILE A 123 -2.32 -12.47 -8.75
C ILE A 123 -1.19 -13.16 -7.99
N PHE A 124 -1.11 -12.96 -6.68
CA PHE A 124 0.07 -13.38 -5.91
C PHE A 124 -0.01 -14.82 -5.43
N GLU A 125 -1.20 -15.32 -5.10
CA GLU A 125 -1.39 -16.70 -4.63
C GLU A 125 -1.81 -17.64 -5.76
N GLU A 126 -2.82 -17.27 -6.54
CA GLU A 126 -3.33 -18.15 -7.61
C GLU A 126 -2.55 -18.05 -8.93
N LYS A 127 -1.77 -16.98 -9.10
CA LYS A 127 -0.97 -16.68 -10.31
C LYS A 127 -1.80 -16.67 -11.62
N LYS A 128 -3.09 -16.29 -11.54
CA LYS A 128 -4.01 -16.24 -12.70
C LYS A 128 -4.04 -14.84 -13.33
N TYR A 129 -2.93 -14.44 -13.94
CA TYR A 129 -2.74 -13.06 -14.43
C TYR A 129 -3.76 -12.63 -15.49
N THR A 130 -4.07 -13.48 -16.47
CA THR A 130 -5.04 -13.16 -17.53
C THR A 130 -6.44 -12.96 -16.99
N GLU A 131 -6.86 -13.78 -16.02
CA GLU A 131 -8.17 -13.64 -15.35
C GLU A 131 -8.22 -12.33 -14.57
N ALA A 132 -7.16 -12.02 -13.80
CA ALA A 132 -7.05 -10.76 -13.08
C ALA A 132 -7.10 -9.55 -14.02
N ILE A 133 -6.40 -9.58 -15.17
CA ILE A 133 -6.42 -8.49 -16.16
C ILE A 133 -7.85 -8.22 -16.65
N ILE A 134 -8.59 -9.26 -17.02
CA ILE A 134 -9.97 -9.13 -17.51
C ILE A 134 -10.87 -8.58 -16.39
N GLY A 135 -10.75 -9.13 -15.19
CA GLY A 135 -11.53 -8.73 -14.02
C GLY A 135 -11.28 -7.27 -13.61
N ILE A 136 -10.02 -6.86 -13.49
CA ILE A 136 -9.65 -5.49 -13.11
C ILE A 136 -10.16 -4.49 -14.16
N ASN A 137 -9.95 -4.76 -15.46
CA ASN A 137 -10.47 -3.89 -16.52
C ASN A 137 -12.00 -3.76 -16.49
N SER A 138 -12.71 -4.85 -16.16
CA SER A 138 -14.16 -4.84 -15.96
C SER A 138 -14.57 -3.97 -14.76
N VAL A 139 -13.85 -4.04 -13.64
CA VAL A 139 -14.09 -3.16 -12.48
C VAL A 139 -13.82 -1.70 -12.84
N LEU A 140 -12.68 -1.38 -13.44
CA LEU A 140 -12.31 -0.01 -13.83
C LEU A 140 -13.36 0.66 -14.72
N ARG A 141 -13.97 -0.07 -15.66
CA ARG A 141 -15.06 0.44 -16.53
C ARG A 141 -16.35 0.76 -15.78
N ARG A 142 -16.57 0.16 -14.61
CA ARG A 142 -17.77 0.32 -13.78
C ARG A 142 -17.60 1.33 -12.65
N ILE A 143 -16.36 1.77 -12.38
CA ILE A 143 -16.09 2.78 -11.34
C ILE A 143 -16.75 4.10 -11.71
N LYS A 144 -17.52 4.67 -10.77
CA LYS A 144 -18.19 5.96 -11.00
C LYS A 144 -17.16 7.09 -11.17
N PRO A 145 -17.44 8.11 -12.00
CA PRO A 145 -16.49 9.20 -12.26
C PRO A 145 -15.99 9.93 -11.00
N LYS A 146 -16.84 10.08 -9.96
CA LYS A 146 -16.43 10.71 -8.69
C LYS A 146 -15.32 9.95 -7.93
N TYR A 147 -15.07 8.70 -8.32
CA TYR A 147 -14.16 7.76 -7.69
C TYR A 147 -12.95 7.43 -8.58
N SER A 148 -12.88 7.96 -9.81
CA SER A 148 -11.85 7.62 -10.79
C SER A 148 -10.42 8.02 -10.38
N LYS A 149 -10.28 8.98 -9.47
CA LYS A 149 -8.99 9.44 -8.92
C LYS A 149 -8.73 8.93 -7.50
N GLY A 150 -9.52 7.95 -7.04
CA GLY A 150 -9.38 7.34 -5.71
C GLY A 150 -8.20 6.38 -5.62
N ILE A 151 -7.74 6.14 -4.39
CA ILE A 151 -6.61 5.25 -4.10
C ILE A 151 -6.83 3.81 -4.59
N TYR A 152 -8.04 3.27 -4.51
CA TYR A 152 -8.36 1.94 -5.03
C TYR A 152 -8.17 1.84 -6.55
N VAL A 153 -8.38 2.92 -7.32
CA VAL A 153 -8.11 2.92 -8.76
C VAL A 153 -6.62 2.84 -9.02
N ALA A 154 -5.82 3.60 -8.27
CA ALA A 154 -4.36 3.51 -8.36
C ALA A 154 -3.87 2.10 -7.98
N ASN A 155 -4.44 1.48 -6.95
CA ASN A 155 -4.15 0.09 -6.58
C ASN A 155 -4.51 -0.90 -7.70
N LEU A 156 -5.68 -0.78 -8.32
CA LEU A 156 -6.08 -1.62 -9.46
C LEU A 156 -5.11 -1.45 -10.64
N TYR A 157 -4.67 -0.23 -10.94
CA TYR A 157 -3.66 -0.01 -11.96
C TYR A 157 -2.30 -0.59 -11.57
N ALA A 158 -1.87 -0.50 -10.31
CA ALA A 158 -0.64 -1.12 -9.84
C ALA A 158 -0.67 -2.65 -10.00
N LEU A 159 -1.81 -3.29 -9.72
CA LEU A 159 -2.01 -4.73 -9.98
C LEU A 159 -1.96 -5.05 -11.48
N LEU A 160 -2.55 -4.22 -12.34
CA LEU A 160 -2.45 -4.39 -13.79
C LEU A 160 -1.02 -4.22 -14.30
N ILE A 161 -0.24 -3.28 -13.77
CA ILE A 161 1.19 -3.11 -14.11
C ILE A 161 1.91 -4.43 -13.87
N MET A 162 1.75 -5.02 -12.68
CA MET A 162 2.36 -6.30 -12.34
C MET A 162 1.93 -7.42 -13.29
N CYS A 163 0.63 -7.55 -13.56
CA CYS A 163 0.12 -8.57 -14.48
C CYS A 163 0.72 -8.43 -15.88
N TYR A 164 0.70 -7.21 -16.44
CA TYR A 164 1.21 -6.99 -17.80
C TYR A 164 2.72 -7.19 -17.89
N GLN A 165 3.47 -6.87 -16.84
CA GLN A 165 4.90 -7.18 -16.75
C GLN A 165 5.14 -8.69 -16.77
N LEU A 166 4.41 -9.44 -15.95
CA LEU A 166 4.52 -10.90 -15.86
C LEU A 166 4.06 -11.62 -17.13
N THR A 167 3.16 -11.02 -17.91
CA THR A 167 2.75 -11.54 -19.22
C THR A 167 3.59 -11.00 -20.38
N GLY A 168 4.56 -10.12 -20.13
CA GLY A 168 5.44 -9.55 -21.16
C GLY A 168 4.79 -8.49 -22.07
N ASP A 169 3.63 -7.94 -21.70
CA ASP A 169 2.95 -6.90 -22.49
C ASP A 169 3.49 -5.51 -22.12
N ALA A 170 4.61 -5.13 -22.73
CA ALA A 170 5.28 -3.86 -22.47
C ALA A 170 4.41 -2.64 -22.84
N ALA A 171 3.60 -2.73 -23.90
CA ALA A 171 2.76 -1.63 -24.36
C ALA A 171 1.66 -1.32 -23.34
N SER A 172 0.93 -2.35 -22.88
CA SER A 172 -0.09 -2.20 -21.85
C SER A 172 0.51 -1.80 -20.51
N THR A 173 1.67 -2.35 -20.14
CA THR A 173 2.43 -1.94 -18.94
C THR A 173 2.67 -0.44 -18.94
N ARG A 174 3.18 0.11 -20.05
CA ARG A 174 3.45 1.55 -20.19
C ARG A 174 2.18 2.38 -20.10
N ALA A 175 1.13 2.00 -20.83
CA ALA A 175 -0.14 2.72 -20.82
C ALA A 175 -0.74 2.80 -19.41
N VAL A 176 -0.79 1.67 -18.69
CA VAL A 176 -1.34 1.60 -17.33
C VAL A 176 -0.46 2.34 -16.32
N THR A 177 0.86 2.27 -16.47
CA THR A 177 1.80 3.01 -15.62
C THR A 177 1.56 4.52 -15.71
N LEU A 178 1.28 5.06 -16.90
CA LEU A 178 0.95 6.47 -17.08
C LEU A 178 -0.37 6.84 -16.39
N LEU A 179 -1.41 5.99 -16.51
CA LEU A 179 -2.70 6.20 -15.83
C LEU A 179 -2.56 6.18 -14.30
N ALA A 180 -1.78 5.24 -13.76
CA ALA A 180 -1.50 5.18 -12.33
C ALA A 180 -0.78 6.45 -11.85
N ASN A 181 0.24 6.89 -12.58
CA ASN A 181 1.00 8.11 -12.28
C ASN A 181 0.10 9.36 -12.31
N GLU A 182 -0.86 9.46 -13.24
CA GLU A 182 -1.80 10.58 -13.28
C GLU A 182 -2.61 10.70 -11.97
N ILE A 183 -2.94 9.57 -11.32
CA ILE A 183 -3.70 9.59 -10.06
C ILE A 183 -2.83 10.03 -8.88
N ILE A 184 -1.56 9.64 -8.86
CA ILE A 184 -0.69 9.81 -7.68
C ILE A 184 0.24 11.03 -7.74
N HIS A 185 0.43 11.66 -8.91
CA HIS A 185 1.46 12.69 -9.09
C HIS A 185 1.35 13.90 -8.15
N ASP A 186 0.12 14.25 -7.74
CA ASP A 186 -0.18 15.38 -6.83
C ASP A 186 -0.46 14.92 -5.39
N LYS A 187 -0.19 13.64 -5.07
CA LYS A 187 -0.48 13.02 -3.77
C LYS A 187 0.76 12.79 -2.90
N TYR A 188 1.89 13.37 -3.30
CA TYR A 188 3.14 13.31 -2.54
C TYR A 188 2.93 13.85 -1.12
N ALA A 189 3.54 13.19 -0.13
CA ALA A 189 3.39 13.48 1.31
C ALA A 189 1.98 13.31 1.90
N ILE A 190 1.01 12.77 1.14
CA ILE A 190 -0.27 12.33 1.71
C ILE A 190 -0.08 10.91 2.22
N LYS A 191 -0.14 10.74 3.55
CA LYS A 191 0.11 9.48 4.25
C LYS A 191 -0.60 8.27 3.64
N ASP A 192 -1.88 8.41 3.31
CA ASP A 192 -2.67 7.32 2.75
C ASP A 192 -2.15 6.85 1.38
N TYR A 193 -1.46 7.72 0.64
CA TYR A 193 -0.92 7.42 -0.69
C TYR A 193 0.55 6.93 -0.67
N GLU A 194 1.22 6.91 0.48
CA GLU A 194 2.65 6.59 0.58
C GLU A 194 3.00 5.22 -0.02
N GLU A 195 2.19 4.21 0.32
CA GLU A 195 2.36 2.84 -0.18
C GLU A 195 2.15 2.76 -1.69
N ILE A 196 1.05 3.33 -2.20
CA ILE A 196 0.71 3.20 -3.62
C ILE A 196 1.68 4.00 -4.50
N ILE A 197 2.18 5.14 -4.02
CA ILE A 197 3.27 5.88 -4.68
C ILE A 197 4.51 5.01 -4.80
N SER A 198 4.88 4.31 -3.72
CA SER A 198 6.02 3.38 -3.75
C SER A 198 5.80 2.24 -4.75
N THR A 199 4.59 1.67 -4.79
CA THR A 199 4.23 0.56 -5.69
C THR A 199 4.29 0.99 -7.16
N VAL A 200 3.63 2.09 -7.51
CA VAL A 200 3.62 2.62 -8.88
C VAL A 200 5.02 3.10 -9.27
N GLY A 201 5.78 3.64 -8.32
CA GLY A 201 7.19 3.99 -8.51
C GLY A 201 8.03 2.78 -8.94
N VAL A 202 7.96 1.68 -8.19
CA VAL A 202 8.63 0.41 -8.56
C VAL A 202 8.14 -0.11 -9.92
N GLY A 203 6.82 -0.10 -10.15
CA GLY A 203 6.24 -0.47 -11.44
C GLY A 203 6.76 0.39 -12.60
N THR A 204 7.01 1.68 -12.36
CA THR A 204 7.62 2.60 -13.32
C THR A 204 9.09 2.25 -13.60
N LEU A 205 9.86 1.87 -12.58
CA LEU A 205 11.24 1.38 -12.76
C LEU A 205 11.25 0.11 -13.61
N ALA A 206 10.40 -0.85 -13.28
CA ALA A 206 10.26 -2.10 -14.00
C ALA A 206 9.87 -1.87 -15.47
N MET A 207 8.92 -0.97 -15.75
CA MET A 207 8.53 -0.58 -17.10
C MET A 207 9.72 -0.01 -17.90
N HIS A 208 10.48 0.93 -17.34
CA HIS A 208 11.65 1.50 -18.02
C HIS A 208 12.75 0.44 -18.22
N TYR A 209 12.96 -0.43 -17.24
CA TYR A 209 13.93 -1.53 -17.34
C TYR A 209 13.58 -2.48 -18.50
N MET A 210 12.31 -2.91 -18.61
CA MET A 210 11.84 -3.75 -19.72
C MET A 210 11.98 -3.07 -21.09
N ALA A 211 11.92 -1.75 -21.13
CA ALA A 211 12.12 -0.98 -22.36
C ALA A 211 13.61 -0.75 -22.70
N GLY A 212 14.55 -1.21 -21.88
CA GLY A 212 15.98 -0.94 -22.03
C GLY A 212 16.37 0.51 -21.71
N GLU A 213 15.49 1.27 -21.05
CA GLU A 213 15.68 2.69 -20.73
C GLU A 213 16.41 2.83 -19.39
N PHE A 214 17.59 2.23 -19.27
CA PHE A 214 18.32 2.06 -18.01
C PHE A 214 18.66 3.39 -17.31
N ASP A 215 19.00 4.43 -18.07
CA ASP A 215 19.22 5.77 -17.51
C ASP A 215 17.98 6.35 -16.82
N GLN A 216 16.79 6.06 -17.36
CA GLN A 216 15.53 6.46 -16.74
C GLN A 216 15.27 5.70 -15.45
N VAL A 217 15.60 4.40 -15.41
CA VAL A 217 15.53 3.59 -14.18
C VAL A 217 16.46 4.17 -13.13
N ILE A 218 17.70 4.49 -13.48
CA ILE A 218 18.68 5.08 -12.56
C ILE A 218 18.16 6.41 -12.01
N GLN A 219 17.78 7.34 -12.90
CA GLN A 219 17.31 8.67 -12.50
C GLN A 219 16.06 8.60 -11.61
N LYS A 220 15.07 7.80 -11.99
CA LYS A 220 13.80 7.66 -11.24
C LYS A 220 13.98 6.85 -9.97
N GLY A 221 14.86 5.86 -9.96
CA GLY A 221 15.18 5.05 -8.80
C GLY A 221 15.77 5.89 -7.68
N HIS A 222 16.73 6.77 -7.99
CA HIS A 222 17.28 7.71 -7.01
C HIS A 222 16.24 8.70 -6.47
N LYS A 223 15.36 9.24 -7.34
CA LYS A 223 14.25 10.10 -6.90
C LYS A 223 13.29 9.36 -5.96
N LEU A 224 13.00 8.09 -6.26
CA LEU A 224 12.15 7.27 -5.42
C LEU A 224 12.83 6.96 -4.08
N LEU A 225 14.14 6.69 -4.05
CA LEU A 225 14.89 6.55 -2.80
C LEU A 225 14.86 7.81 -1.94
N GLN A 226 15.02 8.99 -2.57
CA GLN A 226 14.91 10.26 -1.86
C GLN A 226 13.53 10.41 -1.22
N TYR A 227 12.46 10.12 -1.96
CA TYR A 227 11.11 10.10 -1.40
C TYR A 227 10.98 9.16 -0.20
N LYS A 228 11.49 7.92 -0.32
CA LYS A 228 11.42 6.93 0.75
C LYS A 228 12.17 7.37 2.01
N ALA A 229 13.29 8.08 1.84
CA ALA A 229 14.01 8.69 2.95
C ALA A 229 13.21 9.83 3.60
N GLU A 230 12.54 10.68 2.82
CA GLU A 230 11.70 11.78 3.32
C GLU A 230 10.52 11.29 4.16
N ILE A 231 9.89 10.17 3.78
CA ILE A 231 8.78 9.56 4.53
C ILE A 231 9.23 8.50 5.55
N ASN A 232 10.54 8.28 5.71
CA ASN A 232 11.14 7.27 6.59
C ASN A 232 10.53 5.86 6.42
N SER A 233 10.41 5.39 5.18
CA SER A 233 9.81 4.10 4.83
C SER A 233 10.81 3.17 4.14
N SER A 234 11.00 1.97 4.68
CA SER A 234 11.81 0.90 4.07
C SER A 234 11.03 0.01 3.10
N GLU A 235 9.70 0.16 3.01
CA GLU A 235 8.85 -0.73 2.23
C GLU A 235 9.27 -0.75 0.74
N ARG A 236 9.48 -1.93 0.15
CA ARG A 236 9.92 -2.11 -1.26
C ARG A 236 11.28 -1.48 -1.60
N LEU A 237 12.12 -1.18 -0.60
CA LEU A 237 13.47 -0.63 -0.83
C LEU A 237 14.35 -1.61 -1.64
N ASP A 238 14.17 -2.90 -1.41
CA ASP A 238 14.82 -4.01 -2.10
C ASP A 238 14.58 -3.95 -3.61
N TYR A 239 13.32 -3.81 -4.06
CA TYR A 239 12.99 -3.65 -5.49
C TYR A 239 13.71 -2.46 -6.13
N ILE A 240 13.71 -1.31 -5.45
CA ILE A 240 14.37 -0.10 -5.98
C ILE A 240 15.87 -0.36 -6.12
N CYS A 241 16.48 -0.98 -5.10
CA CYS A 241 17.91 -1.31 -5.13
C CYS A 241 18.23 -2.35 -6.21
N PHE A 242 17.40 -3.38 -6.43
CA PHE A 242 17.61 -4.33 -7.51
C PHE A 242 17.50 -3.69 -8.88
N TYR A 243 16.47 -2.88 -9.15
CA TYR A 243 16.35 -2.21 -10.44
C TYR A 243 17.51 -1.23 -10.71
N LEU A 244 18.00 -0.54 -9.68
CA LEU A 244 19.22 0.25 -9.78
C LEU A 244 20.43 -0.63 -10.10
N ALA A 245 20.62 -1.72 -9.37
CA ALA A 245 21.73 -2.65 -9.58
C ALA A 245 21.75 -3.20 -11.01
N PHE A 246 20.61 -3.69 -11.49
CA PHE A 246 20.48 -4.24 -12.83
C PHE A 246 20.74 -3.17 -13.90
N SER A 247 20.20 -1.97 -13.73
CA SER A 247 20.41 -0.89 -14.70
C SER A 247 21.86 -0.39 -14.73
N TYR A 248 22.55 -0.34 -13.58
CA TYR A 248 23.98 -0.04 -13.54
C TYR A 248 24.82 -1.14 -14.20
N PHE A 249 24.43 -2.41 -14.05
CA PHE A 249 25.08 -3.53 -14.73
C PHE A 249 24.96 -3.40 -16.25
N GLU A 250 23.74 -3.19 -16.75
CA GLU A 250 23.45 -3.07 -18.18
C GLU A 250 24.11 -1.84 -18.84
N THR A 251 24.36 -0.78 -18.06
CA THR A 251 25.10 0.41 -18.53
C THR A 251 26.62 0.29 -18.39
N GLY A 252 27.12 -0.87 -17.93
CA GLY A 252 28.55 -1.16 -17.80
C GLY A 252 29.21 -0.64 -16.51
N SER A 253 28.43 -0.11 -15.56
CA SER A 253 28.93 0.39 -14.28
C SER A 253 28.94 -0.70 -13.20
N GLN A 254 29.84 -1.67 -13.36
CA GLN A 254 29.90 -2.87 -12.51
C GLN A 254 30.02 -2.54 -11.01
N GLU A 255 30.87 -1.59 -10.64
CA GLU A 255 31.08 -1.20 -9.24
C GLU A 255 29.78 -0.70 -8.59
N ASN A 256 29.04 0.17 -9.29
CA ASN A 256 27.75 0.67 -8.80
C ASN A 256 26.71 -0.45 -8.74
N ALA A 257 26.68 -1.34 -9.74
CA ALA A 257 25.78 -2.48 -9.76
C ALA A 257 25.94 -3.35 -8.50
N VAL A 258 27.18 -3.72 -8.16
CA VAL A 258 27.52 -4.51 -6.97
C VAL A 258 27.13 -3.77 -5.69
N VAL A 259 27.36 -2.46 -5.59
CA VAL A 259 26.96 -1.65 -4.43
C VAL A 259 25.46 -1.70 -4.20
N TRP A 260 24.66 -1.49 -5.26
CA TRP A 260 23.19 -1.50 -5.15
C TRP A 260 22.63 -2.90 -4.90
N PHE A 261 23.22 -3.93 -5.53
CA PHE A 261 22.79 -5.31 -5.33
C PHE A 261 23.00 -5.75 -3.87
N ARG A 262 24.15 -5.41 -3.29
CA ARG A 262 24.42 -5.66 -1.86
C ARG A 262 23.43 -4.94 -0.94
N LYS A 263 23.04 -3.70 -1.26
CA LYS A 263 22.00 -2.99 -0.50
C LYS A 263 20.65 -3.72 -0.57
N ALA A 264 20.29 -4.22 -1.75
CA ALA A 264 19.07 -5.00 -1.93
C ALA A 264 19.08 -6.28 -1.08
N ILE A 265 20.19 -7.03 -1.09
CA ILE A 265 20.38 -8.21 -0.23
C ILE A 265 20.24 -7.84 1.25
N TYR A 266 20.93 -6.80 1.73
CA TYR A 266 20.82 -6.40 3.13
C TYR A 266 19.40 -6.00 3.53
N SER A 267 18.66 -5.33 2.63
CA SER A 267 17.25 -4.99 2.86
C SER A 267 16.39 -6.23 3.10
N LEU A 268 16.56 -7.27 2.28
CA LEU A 268 15.86 -8.56 2.41
C LEU A 268 16.36 -9.41 3.59
N MET A 269 17.64 -9.30 3.94
CA MET A 269 18.17 -9.93 5.14
C MET A 269 17.59 -9.31 6.41
N PHE A 270 17.26 -8.02 6.39
CA PHE A 270 16.57 -7.34 7.48
C PHE A 270 15.07 -7.68 7.53
N GLU A 271 14.38 -7.63 6.39
CA GLU A 271 12.94 -7.88 6.28
C GLU A 271 12.68 -9.08 5.36
N TYR A 272 12.29 -10.22 5.96
CA TYR A 272 12.06 -11.46 5.21
C TYR A 272 10.80 -11.35 4.34
N ASP A 273 11.01 -11.19 3.03
CA ASP A 273 9.95 -11.24 2.01
C ASP A 273 10.34 -12.20 0.86
N PRO A 274 9.88 -13.46 0.88
CA PRO A 274 10.23 -14.46 -0.14
C PRO A 274 9.56 -14.19 -1.50
N LEU A 275 8.44 -13.47 -1.52
CA LEU A 275 7.74 -13.14 -2.75
C LEU A 275 8.56 -12.16 -3.59
N ASN A 276 9.19 -11.18 -2.94
CA ASN A 276 10.06 -10.22 -3.64
C ASN A 276 11.26 -10.93 -4.28
N VAL A 277 11.88 -11.85 -3.55
CA VAL A 277 12.99 -12.67 -4.06
C VAL A 277 12.54 -13.51 -5.25
N TYR A 278 11.39 -14.18 -5.16
CA TYR A 278 10.85 -14.99 -6.24
C TYR A 278 10.80 -14.23 -7.57
N TYR A 279 10.33 -12.97 -7.56
CA TYR A 279 10.27 -12.17 -8.78
C TYR A 279 11.64 -11.67 -9.24
N MET A 280 12.52 -11.25 -8.32
CA MET A 280 13.83 -10.70 -8.68
C MET A 280 14.79 -11.76 -9.26
N VAL A 281 14.72 -13.00 -8.77
CA VAL A 281 15.55 -14.12 -9.26
C VAL A 281 15.27 -14.44 -10.73
N THR A 282 14.07 -14.14 -11.23
CA THR A 282 13.74 -14.35 -12.65
C THR A 282 14.53 -13.44 -13.61
N ASN A 283 15.14 -12.37 -13.11
CA ASN A 283 15.99 -11.50 -13.91
C ASN A 283 17.37 -12.16 -14.12
N PRO A 284 17.83 -12.37 -15.37
CA PRO A 284 19.13 -12.99 -15.63
C PRO A 284 20.32 -12.30 -14.96
N VAL A 285 20.27 -10.97 -14.81
CA VAL A 285 21.33 -10.18 -14.17
C VAL A 285 21.47 -10.53 -12.68
N PHE A 286 20.39 -10.99 -12.04
CA PHE A 286 20.41 -11.39 -10.63
C PHE A 286 21.48 -12.46 -10.38
N HIS A 287 21.50 -13.53 -11.17
CA HIS A 287 22.46 -14.62 -10.98
C HIS A 287 23.89 -14.22 -11.33
N VAL A 288 24.07 -13.28 -12.27
CA VAL A 288 25.40 -12.74 -12.58
C VAL A 288 25.95 -11.98 -11.39
N LEU A 289 25.16 -11.06 -10.82
CA LEU A 289 25.57 -10.27 -9.66
C LEU A 289 25.68 -11.10 -8.38
N LEU A 290 24.85 -12.14 -8.21
CA LEU A 290 24.92 -13.05 -7.05
C LEU A 290 26.26 -13.79 -6.97
N ASN A 291 26.90 -14.05 -8.12
CA ASN A 291 28.20 -14.72 -8.21
C ASN A 291 29.37 -13.73 -8.41
N ASP A 292 29.13 -12.42 -8.27
CA ASP A 292 30.18 -11.42 -8.42
C ASP A 292 31.21 -11.51 -7.27
N PRO A 293 32.52 -11.58 -7.57
CA PRO A 293 33.56 -11.73 -6.55
C PRO A 293 33.70 -10.50 -5.63
N GLY A 294 33.12 -9.36 -6.01
CA GLY A 294 33.06 -8.15 -5.19
C GLY A 294 32.04 -8.22 -4.04
N ILE A 295 31.23 -9.27 -3.98
CA ILE A 295 30.29 -9.51 -2.87
C ILE A 295 30.87 -10.52 -1.90
N ASN A 296 30.71 -10.26 -0.59
CA ASN A 296 31.17 -11.17 0.45
C ASN A 296 30.50 -12.56 0.28
N PRO A 297 31.27 -13.64 0.03
CA PRO A 297 30.72 -14.98 -0.16
C PRO A 297 29.89 -15.48 1.03
N TYR A 298 30.24 -15.06 2.25
CA TYR A 298 29.47 -15.42 3.45
C TYR A 298 28.07 -14.80 3.42
N LEU A 299 27.95 -13.53 3.01
CA LEU A 299 26.66 -12.86 2.86
C LEU A 299 25.80 -13.55 1.80
N ILE A 300 26.40 -13.94 0.67
CA ILE A 300 25.68 -14.67 -0.38
C ILE A 300 25.20 -16.01 0.13
N GLN A 301 26.05 -16.77 0.84
CA GLN A 301 25.65 -18.05 1.39
C GLN A 301 24.51 -17.90 2.40
N GLU A 302 24.61 -16.95 3.33
CA GLU A 302 23.56 -16.67 4.31
C GLU A 302 22.23 -16.26 3.64
N PHE A 303 22.30 -15.43 2.59
CA PHE A 303 21.14 -15.04 1.82
C PHE A 303 20.53 -16.23 1.07
N LYS A 304 21.34 -17.07 0.43
CA LYS A 304 20.89 -18.30 -0.24
C LYS A 304 20.21 -19.26 0.74
N ASP A 305 20.82 -19.48 1.90
CA ASP A 305 20.29 -20.36 2.95
C ASP A 305 18.96 -19.83 3.50
N LYS A 306 18.84 -18.51 3.68
CA LYS A 306 17.61 -17.88 4.19
C LYS A 306 16.43 -17.97 3.21
N TYR A 307 16.71 -17.99 1.91
CA TYR A 307 15.69 -17.93 0.85
C TYR A 307 15.61 -19.20 -0.01
N ASP A 308 16.29 -20.27 0.39
CA ASP A 308 16.36 -21.55 -0.33
C ASP A 308 16.75 -21.40 -1.82
N ILE A 309 17.70 -20.50 -2.11
CA ILE A 309 18.19 -20.26 -3.47
C ILE A 309 19.37 -21.20 -3.76
N SER A 310 19.19 -22.11 -4.73
CA SER A 310 20.26 -22.94 -5.28
C SER A 310 21.25 -22.13 -6.12
#